data_AF-D2QQM4-F1
#
_entry.id   AF-D2QQM4-F1
#
_cell.length_a   1.000
_cell.length_b   1.000
_cell.length_c   1.000
_cell.angle_alpha   90.00
_cell.angle_beta   90.00
_cell.angle_gamma   90.00
#
_symmetry.space_group_name_H-M   'P 1'
#
loop_
_entity.id
_entity.type
_entity.pdbx_description
1 polymer ?
#
loop_
_entity_poly.entity_id
_entity_poly.type
_entity_poly.pdbx_seq_one_letter_code
_entity_poly.pdbx_strand_id
1 'polypeptide(L)'
;MSINPILMKTYRSICFLALLIGLLLPSCKGPAGDPGPVGATGTTGNPGPTGATGPAGPKGDAGNANVQLFLFNTPKTFGYVYSQSELTDWIDQRDYTIPVSSDVLAKSVVLVYCQKTFGQFSSAQTFQLPVTFPTAGDGSLQYLIESGNGTSTIRVFRPTGTTTFSIVLRVVVIPASTITNGRLPAKANDYQQVLKLFNLSDKP
;
A
#
# COMPACT_ATOMS: atom_id res chain seq x y z
N MET A 1 97.75 -101.57 5.97
CA MET A 1 96.64 -101.24 6.88
C MET A 1 96.20 -99.82 6.54
N SER A 2 95.05 -99.69 5.85
CA SER A 2 94.52 -98.44 5.30
C SER A 2 93.90 -97.60 6.42
N ILE A 3 94.37 -96.35 6.61
CA ILE A 3 93.72 -95.38 7.51
C ILE A 3 92.69 -94.60 6.69
N ASN A 4 91.46 -94.65 7.18
CA ASN A 4 90.23 -94.30 6.48
C ASN A 4 90.09 -92.76 6.30
N PRO A 5 90.02 -92.23 5.06
CA PRO A 5 90.11 -90.79 4.77
C PRO A 5 88.86 -89.96 5.13
N ILE A 6 87.86 -90.55 5.77
CA ILE A 6 86.61 -89.89 6.16
C ILE A 6 86.76 -89.11 7.47
N LEU A 7 87.64 -89.55 8.38
CA LEU A 7 87.72 -89.01 9.75
C LEU A 7 88.44 -87.64 9.85
N MET A 8 89.28 -87.27 8.86
CA MET A 8 90.08 -86.04 8.89
C MET A 8 89.40 -84.82 8.23
N LYS A 9 88.35 -85.04 7.41
CA LYS A 9 87.60 -83.95 6.75
C LYS A 9 86.61 -83.26 7.69
N THR A 10 86.07 -83.97 8.67
CA THR A 10 85.03 -83.44 9.57
C THR A 10 85.62 -82.48 10.62
N TYR A 11 86.85 -82.72 11.10
CA TYR A 11 87.51 -81.87 12.09
C TYR A 11 87.96 -80.50 11.53
N ARG A 12 88.30 -80.40 10.24
CA ARG A 12 88.69 -79.12 9.62
C ARG A 12 87.51 -78.18 9.39
N SER A 13 86.31 -78.71 9.15
CA SER A 13 85.08 -77.89 9.01
C SER A 13 84.49 -77.44 10.36
N ILE A 14 84.62 -78.24 11.42
CA ILE A 14 84.06 -77.89 12.74
C ILE A 14 84.86 -76.76 13.41
N CYS A 15 86.19 -76.72 13.23
CA CYS A 15 87.01 -75.62 13.76
C CYS A 15 86.80 -74.28 13.02
N PHE A 16 86.42 -74.31 11.74
CA PHE A 16 86.09 -73.09 10.98
C PHE A 16 84.70 -72.55 11.29
N LEU A 17 83.76 -73.41 11.71
CA LEU A 17 82.41 -72.99 12.11
C LEU A 17 82.38 -72.37 13.53
N ALA A 18 83.32 -72.77 14.40
CA ALA A 18 83.44 -72.23 15.76
C ALA A 18 84.19 -70.89 15.85
N LEU A 19 84.95 -70.50 14.81
CA LEU A 19 85.71 -69.24 14.79
C LEU A 19 84.89 -68.04 14.27
N LEU A 20 83.75 -68.28 13.60
CA LEU A 20 82.94 -67.23 12.96
C LEU A 20 81.81 -66.66 13.86
N ILE A 21 81.59 -67.24 15.05
CA ILE A 21 80.46 -66.90 15.94
C ILE A 21 80.86 -65.86 17.03
N GLY A 22 82.14 -65.50 17.14
CA GLY A 22 82.66 -64.69 18.27
C GLY A 22 82.98 -63.22 17.99
N LEU A 23 82.81 -62.71 16.76
CA LEU A 23 83.21 -61.33 16.43
C LEU A 23 82.06 -60.59 15.75
N LEU A 24 81.71 -59.42 16.31
CA LEU A 24 80.84 -58.37 15.76
C LEU A 24 79.41 -58.27 16.34
N LEU A 25 79.29 -58.24 17.67
CA LEU A 25 78.30 -57.38 18.32
C LEU A 25 79.00 -56.13 18.88
N PRO A 26 78.86 -54.94 18.27
CA PRO A 26 78.97 -53.70 18.99
C PRO A 26 77.58 -53.16 19.34
N SER A 27 77.43 -52.89 20.63
CA SER A 27 76.37 -52.15 21.29
C SER A 27 76.13 -50.78 20.62
N CYS A 28 74.89 -50.48 20.26
CA CYS A 28 74.45 -49.12 19.93
C CYS A 28 73.19 -48.76 20.73
N LYS A 29 73.34 -47.73 21.55
CA LYS A 29 72.33 -47.05 22.37
C LYS A 29 71.13 -46.63 21.48
N GLY A 30 69.91 -47.00 21.86
CA GLY A 30 68.70 -46.62 21.11
C GLY A 30 68.49 -45.09 21.08
N PRO A 31 67.91 -44.53 20.00
CA PRO A 31 67.61 -43.10 19.91
C PRO A 31 66.56 -42.69 20.97
N ALA A 32 66.64 -41.44 21.44
CA ALA A 32 65.61 -40.85 22.29
C ALA A 32 64.26 -40.81 21.54
N GLY A 33 63.15 -41.13 22.21
CA GLY A 33 61.82 -41.11 21.60
C GLY A 33 61.42 -39.71 21.14
N ASP A 34 60.75 -39.63 19.99
CA ASP A 34 60.27 -38.37 19.40
C ASP A 34 59.31 -37.63 20.36
N PRO A 35 59.30 -36.27 20.35
CA PRO A 35 58.30 -35.50 21.07
C PRO A 35 56.88 -35.91 20.67
N GLY A 36 55.97 -36.04 21.64
CA GLY A 36 54.58 -36.39 21.38
C GLY A 36 53.88 -35.38 20.44
N PRO A 37 52.86 -35.81 19.68
CA PRO A 37 52.20 -34.95 18.71
C PRO A 37 51.54 -33.73 19.38
N VAL A 38 51.60 -32.58 18.69
CA VAL A 38 50.90 -31.35 19.11
C VAL A 38 49.40 -31.62 19.16
N GLY A 39 48.75 -31.22 20.27
CA GLY A 39 47.32 -31.42 20.46
C GLY A 39 46.47 -30.76 19.36
N ALA A 40 45.38 -31.40 18.97
CA ALA A 40 44.50 -30.92 17.91
C ALA A 40 43.93 -29.52 18.25
N THR A 41 44.00 -28.61 17.29
CA THR A 41 43.42 -27.27 17.40
C THR A 41 41.91 -27.37 17.64
N GLY A 42 41.40 -26.64 18.63
CA GLY A 42 39.98 -26.63 18.98
C GLY A 42 39.09 -26.22 17.80
N THR A 43 37.90 -26.82 17.72
CA THR A 43 36.93 -26.54 16.65
C THR A 43 36.44 -25.10 16.72
N THR A 44 36.34 -24.44 15.56
CA THR A 44 35.75 -23.11 15.45
C THR A 44 34.30 -23.15 15.96
N GLY A 45 33.95 -22.23 16.87
CA GLY A 45 32.59 -22.15 17.42
C GLY A 45 31.54 -21.91 16.34
N ASN A 46 30.34 -22.47 16.54
CA ASN A 46 29.23 -22.29 15.61
C ASN A 46 28.86 -20.80 15.46
N PRO A 47 28.44 -20.35 14.26
CA PRO A 47 27.91 -19.00 14.08
C PRO A 47 26.76 -18.72 15.05
N GLY A 48 26.72 -17.50 15.59
CA GLY A 48 25.64 -17.06 16.48
C GLY A 48 24.27 -17.10 15.77
N PRO A 49 23.17 -17.19 16.54
CA PRO A 49 21.83 -17.20 15.96
C PRO A 49 21.55 -15.91 15.20
N THR A 50 20.88 -16.01 14.05
CA THR A 50 20.38 -14.86 13.29
C THR A 50 19.46 -14.03 14.18
N GLY A 51 19.69 -12.71 14.23
CA GLY A 51 18.87 -11.79 15.01
C GLY A 51 17.39 -11.85 14.60
N ALA A 52 16.49 -11.65 15.56
CA ALA A 52 15.05 -11.64 15.29
C ALA A 52 14.70 -10.57 14.24
N THR A 53 13.82 -10.92 13.30
CA THR A 53 13.22 -9.96 12.36
C THR A 53 12.58 -8.83 13.15
N GLY A 54 12.88 -7.58 12.79
CA GLY A 54 12.29 -6.41 13.43
C GLY A 54 10.75 -6.42 13.36
N PRO A 55 10.05 -5.73 14.28
CA PRO A 55 8.60 -5.62 14.22
C PRO A 55 8.16 -5.05 12.87
N ALA A 56 7.02 -5.52 12.36
CA ALA A 56 6.40 -4.92 11.19
C ALA A 56 6.22 -3.41 11.43
N GLY A 57 6.55 -2.59 10.43
CA GLY A 57 6.34 -1.15 10.51
C GLY A 57 4.88 -0.82 10.84
N PRO A 58 4.60 0.35 11.45
CA PRO A 58 3.22 0.77 11.70
C PRO A 58 2.44 0.73 10.38
N LYS A 59 1.20 0.23 10.46
CA LYS A 59 0.25 0.32 9.35
C LYS A 59 0.17 1.78 8.93
N GLY A 60 0.47 2.08 7.65
CA GLY A 60 0.35 3.44 7.14
C GLY A 60 -1.03 4.01 7.43
N ASP A 61 -1.10 5.32 7.70
CA ASP A 61 -2.35 6.02 7.95
C ASP A 61 -3.41 5.63 6.90
N ALA A 62 -4.64 5.38 7.34
CA ALA A 62 -5.74 5.09 6.43
C ALA A 62 -5.88 6.28 5.47
N GLY A 63 -5.40 6.13 4.24
CA GLY A 63 -5.57 7.15 3.22
C GLY A 63 -7.06 7.45 3.08
N ASN A 64 -7.39 8.73 2.93
CA ASN A 64 -8.70 9.25 2.48
C ASN A 64 -9.07 8.76 1.05
N ALA A 65 -8.63 7.56 0.64
CA ALA A 65 -8.54 7.02 -0.71
C ALA A 65 -9.89 6.77 -1.40
N ASN A 66 -11.02 6.99 -0.70
CA ASN A 66 -12.34 6.66 -1.23
C ASN A 66 -13.25 7.88 -1.44
N VAL A 67 -12.79 9.10 -1.10
CA VAL A 67 -13.56 10.33 -1.39
C VAL A 67 -13.43 10.66 -2.87
N GLN A 68 -14.56 10.79 -3.54
CA GLN A 68 -14.60 11.03 -4.98
C GLN A 68 -15.12 12.44 -5.26
N LEU A 69 -14.43 13.18 -6.13
CA LEU A 69 -14.84 14.49 -6.62
C LEU A 69 -15.21 14.36 -8.10
N PHE A 70 -16.45 14.72 -8.44
CA PHE A 70 -16.94 14.81 -9.82
C PHE A 70 -17.14 16.27 -10.20
N LEU A 71 -16.53 16.67 -11.32
CA LEU A 71 -16.56 18.03 -11.86
C LEU A 71 -17.37 18.04 -13.16
N PHE A 72 -18.40 18.89 -13.20
CA PHE A 72 -19.24 19.09 -14.37
C PHE A 72 -19.07 20.52 -14.87
N ASN A 73 -17.97 20.76 -15.59
CA ASN A 73 -17.53 22.09 -16.01
C ASN A 73 -18.32 22.66 -17.20
N THR A 74 -19.10 21.85 -17.91
CA THR A 74 -20.00 22.34 -18.96
C THR A 74 -21.19 23.05 -18.32
N PRO A 75 -21.39 24.37 -18.54
CA PRO A 75 -22.48 25.09 -17.92
C PRO A 75 -23.84 24.56 -18.40
N LYS A 76 -24.77 24.35 -17.47
CA LYS A 76 -26.17 24.05 -17.78
C LYS A 76 -27.04 25.23 -17.38
N THR A 77 -27.84 25.70 -18.33
CA THR A 77 -28.72 26.86 -18.15
C THR A 77 -30.04 26.44 -17.53
N PHE A 78 -30.52 27.18 -16.54
CA PHE A 78 -31.85 27.12 -15.96
C PHE A 78 -32.66 28.33 -16.45
N GLY A 79 -33.91 28.08 -16.85
CA GLY A 79 -34.84 29.06 -17.41
C GLY A 79 -35.87 29.57 -16.40
N TYR A 80 -36.88 30.25 -16.92
CA TYR A 80 -37.96 30.85 -16.13
C TYR A 80 -39.00 29.81 -15.67
N VAL A 81 -39.51 29.98 -14.45
CA VAL A 81 -40.55 29.15 -13.83
C VAL A 81 -41.68 30.06 -13.32
N TYR A 82 -42.80 30.13 -14.04
CA TYR A 82 -43.84 31.15 -13.85
C TYR A 82 -45.05 30.74 -12.97
N SER A 83 -45.30 29.46 -12.68
CA SER A 83 -46.44 29.09 -11.82
C SER A 83 -46.24 27.76 -11.07
N GLN A 84 -46.76 27.71 -9.84
CA GLN A 84 -46.84 26.50 -9.02
C GLN A 84 -48.10 25.63 -9.32
N SER A 85 -48.86 25.91 -10.38
CA SER A 85 -50.26 25.42 -10.44
C SER A 85 -50.51 24.09 -11.16
N GLU A 86 -49.51 23.39 -11.70
CA GLU A 86 -49.65 21.96 -12.03
C GLU A 86 -48.37 21.22 -11.60
N LEU A 87 -48.42 20.72 -10.37
CA LEU A 87 -47.44 19.85 -9.72
C LEU A 87 -47.31 18.49 -10.45
N THR A 88 -46.90 18.47 -11.71
CA THR A 88 -46.73 17.20 -12.44
C THR A 88 -45.50 17.08 -13.30
N ASP A 89 -44.81 18.18 -13.64
CA ASP A 89 -43.56 18.09 -14.38
C ASP A 89 -42.40 18.64 -13.60
N TRP A 90 -41.25 18.01 -13.74
CA TRP A 90 -39.98 18.46 -13.23
C TRP A 90 -39.54 19.72 -14.00
N ILE A 91 -40.20 20.83 -13.72
CA ILE A 91 -40.36 22.04 -14.56
C ILE A 91 -39.08 22.64 -15.13
N ASP A 92 -37.95 22.52 -14.43
CA ASP A 92 -36.63 22.86 -14.98
C ASP A 92 -35.54 22.07 -14.25
N GLN A 93 -35.16 20.93 -14.83
CA GLN A 93 -34.23 19.96 -14.24
C GLN A 93 -32.99 19.71 -15.09
N ARG A 94 -31.85 19.46 -14.46
CA ARG A 94 -30.60 19.09 -15.12
C ARG A 94 -30.01 17.87 -14.42
N ASP A 95 -29.77 16.84 -15.22
CA ASP A 95 -29.23 15.57 -14.74
C ASP A 95 -27.72 15.52 -14.90
N TYR A 96 -27.03 15.02 -13.88
CA TYR A 96 -25.58 14.88 -13.81
C TYR A 96 -25.25 13.45 -13.39
N THR A 97 -24.79 12.64 -14.33
CA THR A 97 -24.50 11.24 -14.08
C THR A 97 -23.11 11.07 -13.45
N ILE A 98 -23.05 10.34 -12.35
CA ILE A 98 -21.82 9.93 -11.67
C ILE A 98 -21.66 8.40 -11.78
N PRO A 99 -20.45 7.88 -11.99
CA PRO A 99 -20.16 6.44 -12.04
C PRO A 99 -20.09 5.84 -10.64
N VAL A 100 -21.16 5.98 -9.86
CA VAL A 100 -21.27 5.48 -8.48
C VAL A 100 -22.52 4.64 -8.38
N SER A 101 -22.41 3.42 -7.85
CA SER A 101 -23.55 2.53 -7.65
C SER A 101 -24.37 2.89 -6.41
N SER A 102 -25.62 2.42 -6.38
CA SER A 102 -26.52 2.51 -5.23
C SER A 102 -25.90 1.99 -3.93
N ASP A 103 -25.13 0.91 -3.98
CA ASP A 103 -24.50 0.31 -2.78
C ASP A 103 -23.46 1.23 -2.13
N VAL A 104 -22.73 1.99 -2.95
CA VAL A 104 -21.77 2.98 -2.46
C VAL A 104 -22.51 4.19 -1.92
N LEU A 105 -23.52 4.69 -2.65
CA LEU A 105 -24.30 5.86 -2.22
C LEU A 105 -25.06 5.64 -0.92
N ALA A 106 -25.63 4.45 -0.71
CA ALA A 106 -26.34 4.10 0.51
C ALA A 106 -25.46 4.17 1.77
N LYS A 107 -24.13 4.14 1.60
CA LYS A 107 -23.13 4.21 2.67
C LYS A 107 -22.26 5.47 2.58
N SER A 108 -22.71 6.49 1.84
CA SER A 108 -21.94 7.70 1.61
C SER A 108 -22.72 8.96 1.96
N VAL A 109 -22.01 9.99 2.38
CA VAL A 109 -22.50 11.36 2.33
C VAL A 109 -22.22 11.92 0.94
N VAL A 110 -23.21 12.59 0.34
CA VAL A 110 -23.03 13.30 -0.93
C VAL A 110 -23.19 14.78 -0.69
N LEU A 111 -22.14 15.55 -0.95
CA LEU A 111 -22.16 17.00 -0.93
C LEU A 111 -22.24 17.51 -2.37
N VAL A 112 -23.27 18.30 -2.68
CA VAL A 112 -23.49 18.85 -4.02
C VAL A 112 -23.32 20.37 -3.96
N TYR A 113 -22.52 20.90 -4.89
CA TYR A 113 -22.27 22.33 -5.02
C TYR A 113 -22.50 22.79 -6.44
N CYS A 114 -22.93 24.03 -6.60
CA CYS A 114 -22.96 24.71 -7.88
C CYS A 114 -22.08 25.96 -7.86
N GLN A 115 -21.53 26.31 -9.02
CA GLN A 115 -20.94 27.62 -9.25
C GLN A 115 -21.80 28.44 -10.20
N LYS A 116 -22.02 29.70 -9.83
CA LYS A 116 -22.80 30.67 -10.60
C LYS A 116 -22.07 32.01 -10.61
N THR A 117 -21.95 32.62 -11.78
CA THR A 117 -21.54 34.03 -11.89
C THR A 117 -22.76 34.91 -11.80
N PHE A 118 -22.71 35.95 -10.97
CA PHE A 118 -23.75 36.97 -10.92
C PHE A 118 -23.25 38.22 -11.63
N GLY A 119 -24.17 39.02 -12.18
CA GLY A 119 -23.78 40.26 -12.88
C GLY A 119 -22.99 41.26 -12.01
N GLN A 120 -23.06 41.12 -10.68
CA GLN A 120 -22.34 41.96 -9.72
C GLN A 120 -20.93 41.46 -9.39
N PHE A 121 -20.56 40.24 -9.79
CA PHE A 121 -19.26 39.65 -9.50
C PHE A 121 -18.49 39.32 -10.77
N SER A 122 -17.19 39.61 -10.77
CA SER A 122 -16.27 39.25 -11.86
C SER A 122 -15.93 37.75 -11.91
N SER A 123 -16.34 36.99 -10.90
CA SER A 123 -15.97 35.58 -10.73
C SER A 123 -17.14 34.75 -10.22
N ALA A 124 -17.18 33.49 -10.63
CA ALA A 124 -18.19 32.54 -10.19
C ALA A 124 -18.10 32.33 -8.67
N GLN A 125 -19.26 32.35 -8.02
CA GLN A 125 -19.41 32.06 -6.60
C GLN A 125 -19.90 30.63 -6.42
N THR A 126 -19.41 29.94 -5.39
CA THR A 126 -19.77 28.54 -5.08
C THR A 126 -20.84 28.51 -3.98
N PHE A 127 -21.88 27.70 -4.19
CA PHE A 127 -22.94 27.45 -3.21
C PHE A 127 -23.13 25.96 -3.02
N GLN A 128 -23.38 25.53 -1.78
CA GLN A 128 -23.86 24.19 -1.49
C GLN A 128 -25.36 24.10 -1.79
N LEU A 129 -25.80 23.00 -2.40
CA LEU A 129 -27.20 22.70 -2.63
C LEU A 129 -27.80 21.95 -1.43
N PRO A 130 -29.09 22.17 -1.09
CA PRO A 130 -29.99 23.15 -1.70
C PRO A 130 -29.60 24.59 -1.37
N VAL A 131 -29.92 25.53 -2.27
CA VAL A 131 -29.60 26.96 -2.10
C VAL A 131 -30.77 27.84 -2.52
N THR A 132 -31.00 28.92 -1.77
CA THR A 132 -31.77 30.07 -2.24
C THR A 132 -30.78 31.18 -2.59
N PHE A 133 -30.82 31.64 -3.84
CA PHE A 133 -29.90 32.67 -4.30
C PHE A 133 -30.28 34.04 -3.73
N PRO A 134 -29.29 34.91 -3.45
CA PRO A 134 -29.56 36.23 -2.88
C PRO A 134 -30.09 37.24 -3.91
N THR A 135 -30.03 36.92 -5.20
CA THR A 135 -30.49 37.80 -6.28
C THR A 135 -31.99 37.67 -6.48
N ALA A 136 -32.68 38.80 -6.58
CA ALA A 136 -34.10 38.82 -6.95
C ALA A 136 -34.34 38.05 -8.26
N GLY A 137 -35.29 37.13 -8.24
CA GLY A 137 -35.67 36.32 -9.41
C GLY A 137 -34.82 35.06 -9.66
N ASP A 138 -33.60 34.95 -9.12
CA ASP A 138 -32.80 33.71 -9.27
C ASP A 138 -33.46 32.51 -8.56
N GLY A 139 -34.22 32.76 -7.49
CA GLY A 139 -35.01 31.72 -6.83
C GLY A 139 -34.12 30.71 -6.10
N SER A 140 -34.44 29.42 -6.21
CA SER A 140 -33.71 28.37 -5.49
C SER A 140 -33.36 27.19 -6.40
N LEU A 141 -32.36 26.42 -5.97
CA LEU A 141 -32.06 25.11 -6.55
C LEU A 141 -32.13 24.06 -5.45
N GLN A 142 -32.73 22.94 -5.80
CA GLN A 142 -32.79 21.73 -5.01
C GLN A 142 -32.17 20.58 -5.80
N TYR A 143 -31.91 19.46 -5.12
CA TYR A 143 -31.43 18.27 -5.79
C TYR A 143 -32.04 16.99 -5.22
N LEU A 144 -32.10 15.97 -6.08
CA LEU A 144 -32.39 14.59 -5.72
C LEU A 144 -31.27 13.71 -6.26
N ILE A 145 -31.05 12.56 -5.62
CA ILE A 145 -30.16 11.52 -6.11
C ILE A 145 -30.99 10.32 -6.54
N GLU A 146 -30.94 9.99 -7.83
CA GLU A 146 -31.48 8.75 -8.37
C GLU A 146 -30.36 7.72 -8.43
N SER A 147 -30.34 6.82 -7.44
CA SER A 147 -29.32 5.79 -7.38
C SER A 147 -29.58 4.69 -8.41
N GLY A 148 -28.56 4.32 -9.19
CA GLY A 148 -28.65 3.22 -10.14
C GLY A 148 -27.58 2.15 -9.93
N ASN A 149 -27.70 1.07 -10.68
CA ASN A 149 -26.70 0.01 -10.70
C ASN A 149 -25.55 0.41 -11.62
N GLY A 150 -24.36 0.62 -11.06
CA GLY A 150 -23.16 1.09 -11.77
C GLY A 150 -23.06 2.61 -11.94
N THR A 151 -24.16 3.30 -12.23
CA THR A 151 -24.20 4.77 -12.33
C THR A 151 -25.39 5.33 -11.54
N SER A 152 -25.25 6.57 -11.08
CA SER A 152 -26.32 7.30 -10.38
C SER A 152 -26.44 8.71 -10.95
N THR A 153 -27.60 9.32 -10.79
CA THR A 153 -27.88 10.65 -11.32
C THR A 153 -28.10 11.64 -10.18
N ILE A 154 -27.33 12.72 -10.17
CA ILE A 154 -27.65 13.91 -9.39
C ILE A 154 -28.56 14.76 -10.26
N ARG A 155 -29.83 14.84 -9.89
CA ARG A 155 -30.82 15.70 -10.56
C ARG A 155 -30.92 17.01 -9.80
N VAL A 156 -30.55 18.10 -10.45
CA VAL A 156 -30.72 19.46 -9.90
C VAL A 156 -31.95 20.07 -10.55
N PHE A 157 -32.86 20.61 -9.75
CA PHE A 157 -34.08 21.20 -10.26
C PHE A 157 -34.35 22.55 -9.62
N ARG A 158 -35.00 23.43 -10.40
CA ARG A 158 -35.38 24.77 -9.98
C ARG A 158 -36.89 24.82 -9.71
N PRO A 159 -37.32 24.85 -8.43
CA PRO A 159 -38.75 24.93 -8.12
C PRO A 159 -39.32 26.33 -8.37
N THR A 160 -38.49 27.38 -8.28
CA THR A 160 -38.93 28.77 -8.43
C THR A 160 -37.87 29.62 -9.11
N GLY A 161 -38.30 30.60 -9.89
CA GLY A 161 -37.46 31.70 -10.34
C GLY A 161 -37.89 32.32 -11.66
N THR A 162 -37.50 33.56 -11.86
CA THR A 162 -37.98 34.44 -12.93
C THR A 162 -36.82 35.05 -13.71
N THR A 163 -35.67 34.38 -13.74
CA THR A 163 -34.46 34.80 -14.46
C THR A 163 -33.85 33.59 -15.17
N THR A 164 -33.00 33.82 -16.16
CA THR A 164 -32.18 32.75 -16.76
C THR A 164 -30.77 32.83 -16.22
N PHE A 165 -30.18 31.69 -15.84
CA PHE A 165 -28.77 31.62 -15.46
C PHE A 165 -28.16 30.26 -15.75
N SER A 166 -26.84 30.18 -15.81
CA SER A 166 -26.12 28.90 -15.96
C SER A 166 -25.31 28.58 -14.72
N ILE A 167 -25.16 27.28 -14.45
CA ILE A 167 -24.29 26.77 -13.40
C ILE A 167 -23.36 25.68 -13.93
N VAL A 168 -22.24 25.50 -13.25
CA VAL A 168 -21.44 24.26 -13.30
C VAL A 168 -21.57 23.53 -11.97
N LEU A 169 -21.50 22.20 -11.97
CA LEU A 169 -21.76 21.37 -10.77
C LEU A 169 -20.49 20.70 -10.27
N ARG A 170 -20.40 20.55 -8.95
CA ARG A 170 -19.37 19.78 -8.24
C ARG A 170 -20.02 18.83 -7.26
N VAL A 171 -19.65 17.57 -7.29
CA VAL A 171 -20.23 16.53 -6.43
C VAL A 171 -19.09 15.86 -5.67
N VAL A 172 -19.18 15.84 -4.34
CA VAL A 172 -18.24 15.14 -3.48
C VAL A 172 -18.96 13.96 -2.84
N VAL A 173 -18.51 12.75 -3.11
CA VAL A 173 -19.02 11.52 -2.48
C VAL A 173 -18.02 11.09 -1.42
N ILE A 174 -18.47 11.04 -0.18
CA ILE A 174 -17.68 10.73 1.00
C ILE A 174 -18.22 9.42 1.60
N PRO A 175 -17.59 8.27 1.34
CA PRO A 175 -17.99 7.01 1.95
C PRO A 175 -17.84 7.06 3.47
N ALA A 176 -18.76 6.41 4.19
CA ALA A 176 -18.78 6.36 5.65
C ALA A 176 -17.49 5.78 6.25
N SER A 177 -16.78 4.90 5.51
CA SER A 177 -15.46 4.40 5.89
C SER A 177 -14.39 5.49 6.01
N THR A 178 -14.65 6.69 5.46
CA THR A 178 -13.75 7.86 5.52
C THR A 178 -14.07 8.76 6.72
N ILE A 179 -15.23 8.61 7.35
CA ILE A 179 -15.66 9.50 8.43
C ILE A 179 -15.18 8.94 9.77
N THR A 180 -14.08 9.49 10.30
CA THR A 180 -13.61 9.19 11.65
C THR A 180 -14.45 9.99 12.66
N ASN A 181 -14.99 9.34 13.69
CA ASN A 181 -15.84 9.93 14.75
C ASN A 181 -17.24 10.42 14.31
N GLY A 182 -17.76 9.97 13.16
CA GLY A 182 -19.17 10.13 12.79
C GLY A 182 -19.65 11.57 12.54
N ARG A 183 -18.75 12.56 12.47
CA ARG A 183 -19.09 13.96 12.20
C ARG A 183 -18.47 14.41 10.88
N LEU A 184 -19.30 14.93 9.97
CA LEU A 184 -18.80 15.80 8.93
C LEU A 184 -18.20 17.04 9.62
N PRO A 185 -16.98 17.46 9.28
CA PRO A 185 -16.38 18.64 9.89
C PRO A 185 -17.25 19.86 9.63
N ALA A 186 -17.25 20.77 10.61
CA ALA A 186 -18.24 21.82 10.87
C ALA A 186 -18.49 22.84 9.73
N LYS A 187 -17.89 22.66 8.56
CA LYS A 187 -17.96 23.59 7.43
C LYS A 187 -18.04 22.86 6.08
N ALA A 188 -18.85 21.79 6.03
CA ALA A 188 -19.20 21.10 4.78
C ALA A 188 -19.98 21.98 3.78
N ASN A 189 -20.32 23.22 4.14
CA ASN A 189 -20.87 24.23 3.24
C ASN A 189 -19.79 25.02 2.48
N ASP A 190 -18.54 25.01 2.94
CA ASP A 190 -17.42 25.64 2.26
C ASP A 190 -16.67 24.59 1.42
N TYR A 191 -16.88 24.65 0.11
CA TYR A 191 -16.25 23.77 -0.86
C TYR A 191 -14.72 23.75 -0.74
N GLN A 192 -14.07 24.90 -0.53
CA GLN A 192 -12.61 24.98 -0.46
C GLN A 192 -12.06 24.28 0.78
N GLN A 193 -12.83 24.27 1.86
CA GLN A 193 -12.46 23.54 3.07
C GLN A 193 -12.65 22.04 2.89
N VAL A 194 -13.70 21.60 2.20
CA VAL A 194 -13.90 20.20 1.84
C VAL A 194 -12.75 19.68 0.98
N LEU A 195 -12.29 20.48 0.00
CA LEU A 195 -11.12 20.13 -0.80
C LEU A 195 -9.87 19.93 0.05
N LYS A 196 -9.55 20.90 0.90
CA LYS A 196 -8.35 20.85 1.77
C LYS A 196 -8.38 19.66 2.73
N LEU A 197 -9.54 19.42 3.34
CA LEU A 197 -9.72 18.35 4.31
C LEU A 197 -9.49 16.97 3.70
N PHE A 198 -10.06 16.72 2.53
CA PHE A 198 -9.95 15.42 1.86
C PHE A 198 -8.78 15.36 0.88
N ASN A 199 -7.90 16.36 0.87
CA ASN A 199 -6.77 16.49 -0.05
C ASN A 199 -7.18 16.32 -1.53
N LEU A 200 -8.32 16.92 -1.89
CA LEU A 200 -8.87 16.90 -3.24
C LEU A 200 -8.38 18.12 -4.01
N SER A 201 -8.24 17.97 -5.34
CA SER A 201 -7.85 19.06 -6.23
C SER A 201 -8.92 19.31 -7.27
N ASP A 202 -9.46 20.53 -7.30
CA ASP A 202 -10.29 21.06 -8.37
C ASP A 202 -9.37 21.63 -9.44
N LYS A 203 -8.79 20.75 -10.27
CA LYS A 203 -7.97 21.21 -11.41
C LYS A 203 -8.90 21.62 -12.55
N PRO A 204 -8.67 22.76 -13.20
CA PRO A 204 -9.40 23.16 -14.40
C PRO A 204 -9.19 22.15 -15.54
#